data_AF-A0A288QLY6-F1
#
_entry.id   AF-A0A288QLY6-F1
#
_cell.length_a   1.000
_cell.length_b   1.000
_cell.length_c   1.000
_cell.angle_alpha   90.00
_cell.angle_beta   90.00
_cell.angle_gamma   90.00
#
_symmetry.space_group_name_H-M   'P 1'
#
loop_
_entity.id
_entity.type
_entity.pdbx_description
1 polymer ?
#
loop_
_entity_poly.entity_id
_entity_poly.type
_entity_poly.pdbx_seq_one_letter_code
_entity_poly.pdbx_strand_id
1 'polypeptide(L)'
;MHKPKLFLDMDNTLVDTLTVLNANVAHVDEFGVAKPDQIPHIFRNLPPYPGAIAGIQALAQDWELYILSTAPWHNESSWSDKIAWLNHYFGNDVDSPFYKRVIMTHEKGFARVNGGILLDDRPYHGAAEWDDEAHGSIWMQYGHDERLTWDKELVPFLHAVARTFANDGGTEREALLKANGTFNYDLYGAQDSFKQENWEK
;
A
#
# COMPACT_ATOMS: atom_id res chain seq x y z
N MET A 1 -18.88 8.18 -15.35
CA MET A 1 -18.75 7.09 -14.36
C MET A 1 -17.67 7.47 -13.37
N HIS A 2 -17.77 7.02 -12.12
CA HIS A 2 -16.73 7.25 -11.12
C HIS A 2 -15.60 6.23 -11.32
N LYS A 3 -14.37 6.61 -10.94
CA LYS A 3 -13.22 5.70 -10.96
C LYS A 3 -13.33 4.72 -9.77
N PRO A 4 -12.88 3.46 -9.91
CA PRO A 4 -12.74 2.56 -8.77
C PRO A 4 -11.67 3.06 -7.80
N LYS A 5 -11.76 2.65 -6.54
CA LYS A 5 -10.82 3.07 -5.48
C LYS A 5 -9.72 2.05 -5.24
N LEU A 6 -8.48 2.54 -5.20
CA LEU A 6 -7.31 1.75 -4.83
C LEU A 6 -6.60 2.43 -3.65
N PHE A 7 -6.56 1.72 -2.54
CA PHE A 7 -5.83 2.07 -1.34
C PHE A 7 -4.46 1.40 -1.39
N LEU A 8 -3.42 2.16 -1.12
CA LEU A 8 -2.03 1.73 -1.18
C LEU A 8 -1.43 1.89 0.21
N ASP A 9 -0.92 0.80 0.79
CA ASP A 9 0.07 0.95 1.86
C ASP A 9 1.35 1.58 1.32
N MET A 10 2.20 2.13 2.20
CA MET A 10 3.50 2.67 1.81
C MET A 10 4.64 1.70 2.08
N ASP A 11 4.76 1.19 3.31
CA ASP A 11 5.98 0.55 3.77
C ASP A 11 6.05 -0.86 3.21
N ASN A 12 7.10 -1.19 2.46
CA ASN A 12 7.24 -2.45 1.71
C ASN A 12 6.16 -2.70 0.65
N THR A 13 5.35 -1.69 0.33
CA THR A 13 4.45 -1.70 -0.83
C THR A 13 4.89 -0.67 -1.87
N LEU A 14 5.05 0.60 -1.49
CA LEU A 14 5.55 1.67 -2.38
C LEU A 14 7.04 1.90 -2.21
N VAL A 15 7.54 1.74 -0.98
CA VAL A 15 8.92 2.05 -0.60
C VAL A 15 9.59 0.86 0.06
N ASP A 16 10.87 0.68 -0.21
CA ASP A 16 11.68 -0.42 0.34
C ASP A 16 12.12 -0.08 1.77
N THR A 17 11.22 -0.37 2.72
CA THR A 17 11.39 0.01 4.13
C THR A 17 12.27 -0.98 4.86
N LEU A 18 12.02 -2.28 4.68
CA LEU A 18 12.72 -3.35 5.38
C LEU A 18 14.22 -3.34 5.10
N THR A 19 14.64 -3.11 3.86
CA THR A 19 16.07 -3.04 3.53
C THR A 19 16.76 -1.92 4.31
N VAL A 20 16.12 -0.75 4.40
CA VAL A 20 16.64 0.40 5.15
C VAL A 20 16.65 0.13 6.66
N LEU A 21 15.55 -0.36 7.23
CA LEU A 21 15.48 -0.64 8.66
C LEU A 21 16.44 -1.74 9.10
N ASN A 22 16.56 -2.82 8.32
CA ASN A 22 17.49 -3.93 8.59
C ASN A 22 18.95 -3.46 8.56
N ALA A 23 19.31 -2.55 7.66
CA ALA A 23 20.64 -1.96 7.61
C ALA A 23 20.94 -1.03 8.80
N ASN A 24 19.90 -0.53 9.49
CA ASN A 24 20.04 0.44 10.59
C ASN A 24 19.86 -0.14 11.99
N VAL A 25 19.73 -1.47 12.12
CA VAL A 25 19.64 -2.15 13.43
C VAL A 25 20.84 -1.82 14.33
N ALA A 26 22.05 -1.74 13.77
CA ALA A 26 23.25 -1.44 14.54
C ALA A 26 23.37 0.03 14.99
N HIS A 27 22.53 0.92 14.46
CA HIS A 27 22.61 2.36 14.70
C HIS A 27 21.58 2.85 15.73
N VAL A 28 20.71 1.98 16.26
CA VAL A 28 19.63 2.37 17.19
C VAL A 28 20.14 3.06 18.45
N ASP A 29 21.30 2.64 18.97
CA ASP A 29 21.92 3.23 20.16
C ASP A 29 22.39 4.68 19.93
N GLU A 30 22.78 5.02 18.69
CA GLU A 30 23.20 6.39 18.32
C GLU A 30 22.04 7.39 18.45
N PHE A 31 20.81 6.91 18.28
CA PHE A 31 19.59 7.70 18.39
C PHE A 31 18.88 7.50 19.74
N GLY A 32 19.41 6.64 20.62
CA GLY A 32 18.81 6.35 21.92
C GLY A 32 17.44 5.66 21.82
N VAL A 33 17.23 4.86 20.78
CA VAL A 33 15.96 4.15 20.54
C VAL A 33 16.15 2.63 20.58
N ALA A 34 15.06 1.89 20.73
CA ALA A 34 15.12 0.42 20.89
C ALA A 34 15.08 -0.34 19.56
N LYS A 35 14.49 0.26 18.52
CA LYS A 35 14.23 -0.38 17.23
C LYS A 35 14.56 0.57 16.08
N PRO A 36 14.97 0.08 14.90
CA PRO A 36 15.33 0.94 13.77
C PRO A 36 14.15 1.79 13.28
N ASP A 37 12.92 1.27 13.36
CA ASP A 37 11.71 2.03 13.00
C ASP A 37 11.41 3.21 13.94
N GLN A 38 12.13 3.33 15.06
CA GLN A 38 12.04 4.44 15.99
C GLN A 38 13.03 5.57 15.68
N ILE A 39 13.98 5.34 14.77
CA ILE A 39 14.97 6.35 14.39
C ILE A 39 14.25 7.55 13.75
N PRO A 40 14.41 8.77 14.30
CA PRO A 40 13.79 9.96 13.71
C PRO A 40 14.23 10.16 12.26
N HIS A 41 13.29 10.53 11.41
CA HIS A 41 13.47 10.82 9.98
C HIS A 41 13.90 9.64 9.09
N ILE A 42 13.94 8.41 9.61
CA ILE A 42 14.35 7.24 8.81
C ILE A 42 13.41 6.96 7.62
N PHE A 43 12.13 7.33 7.75
CA PHE A 43 11.13 7.15 6.69
C PHE A 43 11.18 8.23 5.59
N ARG A 44 11.93 9.33 5.80
CA ARG A 44 11.87 10.54 4.96
C ARG A 44 12.31 10.30 3.52
N ASN A 45 13.34 9.48 3.34
CA ASN A 45 14.04 9.29 2.07
C ASN A 45 14.11 7.82 1.67
N LEU A 46 13.11 7.02 2.06
CA LEU A 46 13.06 5.61 1.67
C LEU A 46 13.04 5.49 0.14
N PRO A 47 13.82 4.57 -0.45
CA PRO A 47 13.82 4.39 -1.90
C PRO A 47 12.47 3.80 -2.35
N PRO A 48 11.83 4.33 -3.41
CA PRO A 48 10.67 3.69 -4.02
C PRO A 48 11.06 2.32 -4.59
N TYR A 49 10.12 1.38 -4.61
CA TYR A 49 10.31 0.16 -5.40
C TYR A 49 10.45 0.48 -6.89
N PRO A 50 11.24 -0.30 -7.65
CA PRO A 50 11.34 -0.17 -9.10
C PRO A 50 9.95 -0.18 -9.75
N GLY A 51 9.68 0.81 -10.60
CA GLY A 51 8.40 0.95 -11.29
C GLY A 51 7.28 1.62 -10.48
N ALA A 52 7.39 1.77 -9.15
CA ALA A 52 6.29 2.25 -8.31
C ALA A 52 5.80 3.67 -8.68
N ILE A 53 6.73 4.61 -8.87
CA ILE A 53 6.40 6.00 -9.22
C ILE A 53 5.69 6.07 -10.57
N ALA A 54 6.23 5.40 -11.59
CA ALA A 54 5.63 5.37 -12.93
C ALA A 54 4.28 4.63 -12.94
N GLY A 55 4.18 3.53 -12.17
CA GLY A 55 2.96 2.76 -12.01
C GLY A 55 1.84 3.58 -11.39
N ILE A 56 2.11 4.33 -10.31
CA ILE A 56 1.14 5.24 -9.70
C ILE A 56 0.67 6.30 -10.70
N GLN A 57 1.58 6.92 -11.44
CA GLN A 57 1.22 7.94 -12.45
C GLN A 57 0.32 7.37 -13.55
N ALA A 58 0.58 6.13 -13.99
CA ALA A 58 -0.26 5.43 -14.95
C ALA A 58 -1.64 5.09 -14.37
N LEU A 59 -1.68 4.52 -13.16
CA LEU A 59 -2.93 4.12 -12.51
C LEU A 59 -3.83 5.31 -12.15
N ALA A 60 -3.26 6.48 -11.84
CA ALA A 60 -4.02 7.69 -11.54
C ALA A 60 -4.99 8.12 -12.68
N GLN A 61 -4.75 7.65 -13.91
CA GLN A 61 -5.65 7.90 -15.04
C GLN A 61 -6.97 7.13 -14.92
N ASP A 62 -6.94 5.94 -14.34
CA ASP A 62 -8.09 5.03 -14.27
C ASP A 62 -8.64 4.83 -12.85
N TRP A 63 -7.84 5.13 -11.83
CA TRP A 63 -8.16 4.89 -10.42
C TRP A 63 -8.29 6.19 -9.61
N GLU A 64 -9.12 6.15 -8.58
CA GLU A 64 -9.03 7.09 -7.46
C GLU A 64 -8.08 6.50 -6.41
N LEU A 65 -6.88 7.09 -6.30
CA LEU A 65 -5.80 6.57 -5.47
C LEU A 65 -5.83 7.17 -4.06
N TYR A 66 -5.66 6.32 -3.06
CA TYR A 66 -5.54 6.69 -1.65
C TYR A 66 -4.27 6.08 -1.05
N ILE A 67 -3.60 6.82 -0.18
CA ILE A 67 -2.63 6.23 0.75
C ILE A 67 -3.38 5.78 1.99
N LEU A 68 -3.14 4.54 2.44
CA LEU A 68 -3.63 3.99 3.68
C LEU A 68 -2.49 3.30 4.42
N SER A 69 -1.80 4.05 5.29
CA SER A 69 -0.58 3.58 5.94
C SER A 69 -0.63 3.74 7.46
N THR A 70 0.21 2.97 8.13
CA THR A 70 0.46 3.04 9.56
C THR A 70 1.80 3.73 9.79
N ALA A 71 1.97 4.40 10.92
CA ALA A 71 3.27 4.91 11.35
C ALA A 71 3.64 4.33 12.72
N PRO A 72 4.91 4.02 13.00
CA PRO A 72 5.32 3.46 14.29
C PRO A 72 4.97 4.38 15.47
N TRP A 73 4.44 3.81 16.55
CA TRP A 73 3.97 4.58 17.72
C TRP A 73 5.08 5.41 18.38
N HIS A 74 6.30 4.86 18.40
CA HIS A 74 7.46 5.49 19.02
C HIS A 74 8.27 6.37 18.05
N ASN A 75 7.73 6.69 16.87
CA ASN A 75 8.37 7.56 15.89
C ASN A 75 7.40 8.64 15.39
N GLU A 76 7.36 9.77 16.09
CA GLU A 76 6.49 10.89 15.73
C GLU A 76 6.78 11.45 14.33
N SER A 77 8.05 11.42 13.89
CA SER A 77 8.41 12.00 12.59
C SER A 77 7.84 11.19 11.42
N SER A 78 7.65 9.88 11.60
CA SER A 78 7.20 8.95 10.54
C SER A 78 5.93 9.44 9.82
N TRP A 79 4.98 10.02 10.55
CA TRP A 79 3.77 10.62 9.97
C TRP A 79 4.11 11.75 8.99
N SER A 80 4.93 12.70 9.42
CA SER A 80 5.32 13.85 8.61
C SER A 80 6.26 13.47 7.47
N ASP A 81 7.10 12.45 7.69
CA ASP A 81 8.04 11.93 6.69
C ASP A 81 7.30 11.29 5.52
N LYS A 82 6.26 10.50 5.77
CA LYS A 82 5.41 9.90 4.73
C LYS A 82 4.74 10.96 3.85
N ILE A 83 4.17 12.01 4.45
CA ILE A 83 3.60 13.14 3.70
C ILE A 83 4.67 13.83 2.84
N ALA A 84 5.85 14.06 3.40
CA ALA A 84 6.90 14.71 2.66
C ALA A 84 7.47 13.87 1.52
N TRP A 85 7.54 12.56 1.71
CA TRP A 85 7.91 11.61 0.68
C TRP A 85 6.92 11.69 -0.50
N LEU A 86 5.61 11.67 -0.21
CA LEU A 86 4.57 11.82 -1.24
C LEU A 86 4.70 13.16 -1.97
N ASN A 87 4.90 14.26 -1.24
CA ASN A 87 5.09 15.58 -1.83
C ASN A 87 6.34 15.65 -2.71
N HIS A 88 7.42 14.94 -2.35
CA HIS A 88 8.65 14.90 -3.14
C HIS A 88 8.46 14.20 -4.49
N TYR A 89 7.75 13.07 -4.52
CA TYR A 89 7.61 12.27 -5.74
C TYR A 89 6.39 12.64 -6.59
N PHE A 90 5.32 13.15 -5.97
CA PHE A 90 4.03 13.35 -6.64
C PHE A 90 3.52 14.80 -6.59
N GLY A 91 4.21 15.71 -5.89
CA GLY A 91 3.75 17.07 -5.68
C GLY A 91 2.67 17.18 -4.60
N ASN A 92 2.30 18.42 -4.27
CA ASN A 92 1.42 18.76 -3.15
C ASN A 92 0.23 19.65 -3.56
N ASP A 93 -0.06 19.75 -4.84
CA ASP A 93 -1.18 20.50 -5.40
C ASP A 93 -2.27 19.56 -5.95
N VAL A 94 -3.29 20.14 -6.57
CA VAL A 94 -4.46 19.41 -7.09
C VAL A 94 -4.13 18.39 -8.18
N ASP A 95 -2.97 18.50 -8.83
CA ASP A 95 -2.55 17.57 -9.89
C ASP A 95 -1.88 16.32 -9.30
N SER A 96 -1.51 16.33 -8.01
CA SER A 96 -0.99 15.16 -7.31
C SER A 96 -2.08 14.08 -7.14
N PRO A 97 -1.80 12.81 -7.47
CA PRO A 97 -2.75 11.71 -7.30
C PRO A 97 -3.25 11.57 -5.85
N PHE A 98 -2.43 11.97 -4.89
CA PHE A 98 -2.69 11.81 -3.46
C PHE A 98 -3.10 13.11 -2.75
N TYR A 99 -3.34 14.19 -3.49
CA TYR A 99 -3.75 15.46 -2.89
C TYR A 99 -5.03 15.30 -2.05
N LYS A 100 -4.90 15.49 -0.74
CA LYS A 100 -5.96 15.27 0.26
C LYS A 100 -6.55 13.84 0.26
N ARG A 101 -5.78 12.84 -0.16
CA ARG A 101 -6.16 11.41 -0.17
C ARG A 101 -5.17 10.54 0.59
N VAL A 102 -4.74 11.00 1.76
CA VAL A 102 -3.87 10.25 2.67
C VAL A 102 -4.63 9.94 3.94
N ILE A 103 -4.67 8.66 4.30
CA ILE A 103 -5.26 8.14 5.51
C ILE A 103 -4.15 7.48 6.30
N MET A 104 -3.94 7.95 7.51
CA MET A 104 -2.96 7.40 8.43
C MET A 104 -3.72 6.85 9.64
N THR A 105 -3.57 5.56 9.93
CA THR A 105 -4.34 4.86 10.97
C THR A 105 -3.55 3.67 11.49
N HIS A 106 -3.82 3.26 12.73
CA HIS A 106 -3.34 1.98 13.27
C HIS A 106 -4.36 0.84 13.08
N GLU A 107 -5.56 1.18 12.59
CA GLU A 107 -6.65 0.27 12.30
C GLU A 107 -7.21 0.62 10.91
N LYS A 108 -6.76 -0.13 9.90
CA LYS A 108 -7.11 0.08 8.49
C LYS A 108 -8.59 -0.23 8.23
N GLY A 109 -9.19 -1.15 8.98
CA GLY A 109 -10.60 -1.53 8.81
C GLY A 109 -11.58 -0.35 8.89
N PHE A 110 -11.26 0.73 9.63
CA PHE A 110 -12.12 1.92 9.69
C PHE A 110 -12.23 2.69 8.37
N ALA A 111 -11.28 2.55 7.44
CA ALA A 111 -11.33 3.25 6.17
C ALA A 111 -12.15 2.51 5.08
N ARG A 112 -12.55 1.25 5.32
CA ARG A 112 -13.19 0.38 4.30
C ARG A 112 -14.65 0.69 3.98
N VAL A 113 -15.28 1.62 4.70
CA VAL A 113 -16.73 1.87 4.69
C VAL A 113 -17.32 2.08 3.29
N ASN A 114 -16.50 2.48 2.31
CA ASN A 114 -16.95 2.73 0.94
C ASN A 114 -16.27 1.83 -0.11
N GLY A 115 -15.93 0.59 0.23
CA GLY A 115 -15.35 -0.40 -0.68
C GLY A 115 -13.89 -0.15 -1.04
N GLY A 116 -13.47 -0.66 -2.20
CA GLY A 116 -12.13 -0.49 -2.75
C GLY A 116 -11.17 -1.65 -2.49
N ILE A 117 -10.07 -1.63 -3.25
CA ILE A 117 -8.98 -2.60 -3.13
C ILE A 117 -7.90 -2.03 -2.23
N LEU A 118 -7.45 -2.78 -1.23
CA LEU A 118 -6.24 -2.46 -0.47
C LEU A 118 -5.07 -3.29 -1.00
N LEU A 119 -4.04 -2.62 -1.52
CA LEU A 119 -2.75 -3.22 -1.83
C LEU A 119 -1.79 -2.98 -0.67
N ASP A 120 -1.37 -4.06 -0.01
CA ASP A 120 -0.58 -4.03 1.23
C ASP A 120 0.26 -5.30 1.32
N ASP A 121 1.50 -5.24 1.79
CA ASP A 121 2.40 -6.40 1.85
C ASP A 121 2.08 -7.34 3.03
N ARG A 122 1.40 -6.85 4.07
CA ARG A 122 1.16 -7.62 5.30
C ARG A 122 -0.33 -7.75 5.66
N PRO A 123 -0.72 -8.82 6.36
CA PRO A 123 -2.09 -8.99 6.86
C PRO A 123 -2.39 -8.17 8.13
N TYR A 124 -1.47 -7.35 8.63
CA TYR A 124 -1.57 -6.72 9.95
C TYR A 124 -2.37 -5.41 9.94
N HIS A 125 -2.68 -4.89 11.14
CA HIS A 125 -3.31 -3.58 11.35
C HIS A 125 -4.66 -3.39 10.64
N GLY A 126 -5.47 -4.44 10.49
CA GLY A 126 -6.75 -4.36 9.80
C GLY A 126 -6.68 -4.61 8.29
N ALA A 127 -5.50 -4.93 7.74
CA ALA A 127 -5.33 -5.15 6.30
C ALA A 127 -6.02 -6.44 5.84
N ALA A 128 -5.86 -7.55 6.57
CA ALA A 128 -6.57 -8.79 6.27
C ALA A 128 -8.09 -8.62 6.38
N GLU A 129 -8.55 -7.87 7.38
CA GLU A 129 -9.96 -7.53 7.63
C GLU A 129 -10.54 -6.57 6.59
N TRP A 130 -9.73 -6.08 5.64
CA TRP A 130 -10.22 -5.32 4.48
C TRP A 130 -10.94 -6.22 3.47
N ASP A 131 -10.67 -7.53 3.49
CA ASP A 131 -11.44 -8.53 2.73
C ASP A 131 -12.83 -8.70 3.36
N ASP A 132 -13.81 -7.95 2.85
CA ASP A 132 -15.17 -7.90 3.39
C ASP A 132 -16.19 -7.78 2.25
N GLU A 133 -16.87 -8.89 1.95
CA GLU A 133 -17.89 -8.97 0.90
C GLU A 133 -19.05 -8.01 1.12
N ALA A 134 -19.46 -7.77 2.37
CA ALA A 134 -20.59 -6.89 2.69
C ALA A 134 -20.27 -5.42 2.36
N HIS A 135 -18.99 -5.05 2.36
CA HIS A 135 -18.52 -3.72 2.01
C HIS A 135 -17.98 -3.63 0.58
N GLY A 136 -17.98 -4.73 -0.18
CA GLY A 136 -17.43 -4.77 -1.54
C GLY A 136 -15.92 -4.48 -1.58
N SER A 137 -15.22 -4.64 -0.46
CA SER A 137 -13.79 -4.39 -0.32
C SER A 137 -13.00 -5.70 -0.41
N ILE A 138 -11.74 -5.61 -0.84
CA ILE A 138 -10.86 -6.76 -0.95
C ILE A 138 -9.40 -6.36 -0.72
N TRP A 139 -8.68 -7.19 0.02
CA TRP A 139 -7.24 -7.06 0.20
C TRP A 139 -6.51 -7.85 -0.90
N MET A 140 -5.44 -7.27 -1.42
CA MET A 140 -4.48 -7.92 -2.32
C MET A 140 -3.09 -7.76 -1.72
N GLN A 141 -2.40 -8.87 -1.50
CA GLN A 141 -1.09 -8.86 -0.89
C GLN A 141 -0.02 -8.49 -1.92
N TYR A 142 0.67 -7.37 -1.70
CA TYR A 142 1.73 -6.93 -2.60
C TYR A 142 2.86 -7.95 -2.63
N GLY A 143 3.25 -8.39 -3.85
CA GLY A 143 4.37 -9.32 -4.05
C GLY A 143 4.15 -10.76 -3.56
N HIS A 144 2.94 -11.15 -3.13
CA HIS A 144 2.65 -12.54 -2.78
C HIS A 144 2.75 -13.45 -4.01
N ASP A 145 2.03 -13.11 -5.08
CA ASP A 145 2.38 -13.61 -6.41
C ASP A 145 3.56 -12.79 -6.93
N GLU A 146 4.70 -13.45 -7.20
CA GLU A 146 5.93 -12.79 -7.63
C GLU A 146 5.77 -11.97 -8.93
N ARG A 147 4.70 -12.19 -9.69
CA ARG A 147 4.35 -11.41 -10.90
C ARG A 147 3.69 -10.07 -10.55
N LEU A 148 3.06 -9.96 -9.38
CA LEU A 148 2.30 -8.78 -8.94
C LEU A 148 3.20 -7.79 -8.18
N THR A 149 4.28 -7.35 -8.82
CA THR A 149 5.15 -6.25 -8.38
C THR A 149 5.09 -5.08 -9.36
N TRP A 150 5.48 -3.88 -8.90
CA TRP A 150 5.39 -2.64 -9.68
C TRP A 150 6.12 -2.66 -11.03
N ASP A 151 7.23 -3.40 -11.12
CA ASP A 151 8.07 -3.55 -12.31
C ASP A 151 7.64 -4.71 -13.22
N LYS A 152 6.58 -5.42 -12.87
CA LYS A 152 6.06 -6.59 -13.60
C LYS A 152 4.60 -6.41 -14.02
N GLU A 153 3.71 -7.30 -13.58
CA GLU A 153 2.36 -7.44 -14.11
C GLU A 153 1.30 -6.69 -13.28
N LEU A 154 1.67 -6.13 -12.12
CA LEU A 154 0.74 -5.43 -11.23
C LEU A 154 -0.01 -4.29 -11.93
N VAL A 155 0.71 -3.40 -12.61
CA VAL A 155 0.10 -2.22 -13.25
C VAL A 155 -0.82 -2.63 -14.41
N PRO A 156 -0.40 -3.48 -15.38
CA PRO A 156 -1.31 -4.01 -16.40
C PRO A 156 -2.55 -4.72 -15.84
N PHE A 157 -2.37 -5.48 -14.75
CA PHE A 157 -3.47 -6.17 -14.08
C PHE A 157 -4.47 -5.19 -13.47
N LEU A 158 -4.00 -4.19 -12.72
CA LEU A 158 -4.88 -3.16 -12.13
C LEU A 158 -5.58 -2.31 -13.20
N HIS A 159 -4.98 -2.07 -14.36
CA HIS A 159 -5.71 -1.48 -15.49
C HIS A 159 -6.81 -2.41 -16.02
N ALA A 160 -6.58 -3.72 -16.06
CA ALA A 160 -7.62 -4.67 -16.45
C ALA A 160 -8.79 -4.68 -15.45
N VAL A 161 -8.49 -4.62 -14.15
CA VAL A 161 -9.50 -4.49 -13.10
C VAL A 161 -10.32 -3.21 -13.27
N ALA A 162 -9.68 -2.05 -13.49
CA ALA A 162 -10.39 -0.80 -13.71
C ALA A 162 -11.28 -0.82 -14.96
N ARG A 163 -10.82 -1.46 -16.05
CA ARG A 163 -11.65 -1.66 -17.26
C ARG A 163 -12.87 -2.54 -16.97
N THR A 164 -12.69 -3.63 -16.23
CA THR A 164 -13.80 -4.50 -15.81
C THR A 164 -14.83 -3.70 -15.00
N PHE A 165 -14.38 -2.92 -14.02
CA PHE A 165 -15.24 -2.05 -13.22
C PHE A 165 -16.02 -1.05 -14.09
N ALA A 166 -15.35 -0.38 -15.02
CA ALA A 166 -15.97 0.61 -15.89
C ALA A 166 -17.02 -0.01 -16.86
N ASN A 167 -16.82 -1.25 -17.28
CA ASN A 167 -17.72 -1.93 -18.22
C ASN A 167 -18.91 -2.59 -17.54
N ASP A 168 -18.69 -3.21 -16.38
CA ASP A 168 -19.69 -4.08 -15.74
C ASP A 168 -20.40 -3.40 -14.56
N GLY A 169 -19.83 -2.34 -14.01
CA GLY A 169 -20.28 -1.76 -12.74
C GLY A 169 -19.97 -2.66 -11.55
N GLY A 170 -20.78 -2.54 -10.49
CA GLY A 170 -20.60 -3.31 -9.25
C GLY A 170 -19.56 -2.70 -8.31
N THR A 171 -18.93 -3.56 -7.52
CA THR A 171 -17.92 -3.25 -6.51
C THR A 171 -16.50 -3.48 -7.04
N GLU A 172 -15.49 -2.85 -6.42
CA GLU A 172 -14.10 -3.11 -6.78
C GLU A 172 -13.70 -4.57 -6.51
N ARG A 173 -14.28 -5.21 -5.50
CA ARG A 173 -14.15 -6.66 -5.24
C ARG A 173 -14.58 -7.48 -6.45
N GLU A 174 -15.80 -7.27 -6.94
CA GLU A 174 -16.34 -8.02 -8.09
C GLU A 174 -15.48 -7.82 -9.34
N ALA A 175 -15.05 -6.58 -9.59
CA ALA A 175 -14.18 -6.25 -10.71
C ALA A 175 -12.82 -6.95 -10.61
N LEU A 176 -12.21 -6.98 -9.41
CA LEU A 176 -10.94 -7.67 -9.17
C LEU A 176 -11.07 -9.17 -9.41
N LEU A 177 -12.06 -9.82 -8.80
CA LEU A 177 -12.26 -11.26 -8.91
C LEU A 177 -12.59 -11.68 -10.35
N LYS A 178 -13.42 -10.90 -11.06
CA LYS A 178 -13.76 -11.15 -12.46
C LYS A 178 -12.55 -11.00 -13.38
N ALA A 179 -11.75 -9.94 -13.20
CA ALA A 179 -10.50 -9.78 -13.94
C ALA A 179 -9.55 -10.94 -13.63
N ASN A 180 -9.38 -11.29 -12.35
CA ASN A 180 -8.48 -12.37 -11.94
C ASN A 180 -8.90 -13.74 -12.46
N GLY A 181 -10.18 -13.97 -12.76
CA GLY A 181 -10.64 -15.18 -13.45
C GLY A 181 -9.97 -15.41 -14.83
N THR A 182 -9.40 -14.38 -15.44
CA THR A 182 -8.62 -14.48 -16.69
C THR A 182 -7.11 -14.62 -16.43
N PHE A 183 -6.57 -13.90 -15.44
CA PHE A 183 -5.13 -13.85 -15.18
C PHE A 183 -4.63 -14.98 -14.28
N ASN A 184 -5.49 -15.48 -13.38
CA ASN A 184 -5.21 -16.55 -12.44
C ASN A 184 -3.97 -16.27 -11.56
N TYR A 185 -3.95 -15.09 -10.92
CA TYR A 185 -2.99 -14.75 -9.88
C TYR A 185 -3.43 -15.26 -8.52
N ASP A 186 -2.44 -15.58 -7.69
CA ASP A 186 -2.68 -15.80 -6.26
C ASP A 186 -2.66 -14.44 -5.54
N LEU A 187 -3.82 -13.99 -5.06
CA LEU A 187 -3.98 -12.59 -4.63
C LEU A 187 -3.51 -12.33 -3.19
N TYR A 188 -3.42 -13.35 -2.35
CA TYR A 188 -2.99 -13.21 -0.96
C TYR A 188 -2.60 -14.56 -0.35
N GLY A 189 -1.63 -14.54 0.56
CA GLY A 189 -1.15 -15.72 1.28
C GLY A 189 -1.95 -16.04 2.54
N ALA A 190 -1.48 -17.07 3.28
CA ALA A 190 -2.05 -17.44 4.56
C ALA A 190 -1.84 -16.33 5.62
N GLN A 191 -2.92 -15.95 6.31
CA GLN A 191 -2.92 -14.85 7.29
C GLN A 191 -2.28 -15.26 8.64
N ASP A 192 -2.19 -16.56 8.93
CA ASP A 192 -1.80 -17.08 10.24
C ASP A 192 -0.28 -17.24 10.43
N SER A 193 0.52 -17.05 9.37
CA SER A 193 1.97 -17.31 9.40
C SER A 193 2.77 -16.27 8.63
N PHE A 194 2.77 -15.02 9.11
CA PHE A 194 3.62 -13.98 8.55
C PHE A 194 4.93 -13.84 9.34
N LYS A 195 6.06 -13.80 8.63
CA LYS A 195 7.40 -13.75 9.24
C LYS A 195 7.75 -12.31 9.59
N GLN A 196 7.87 -12.04 10.88
CA GLN A 196 8.39 -10.78 11.39
C GLN A 196 9.92 -10.72 11.29
N GLU A 197 10.45 -9.51 11.16
CA GLU A 197 11.88 -9.26 11.30
C GLU A 197 12.33 -9.49 12.73
N ASN A 198 13.63 -9.76 12.91
CA ASN A 198 14.17 -10.04 14.25
C ASN A 198 14.06 -8.86 15.21
N TRP A 199 14.16 -7.62 14.70
CA TRP A 199 14.05 -6.40 15.50
C TRP A 199 12.60 -6.01 15.81
N GLU A 200 11.62 -6.61 15.14
CA GLU A 200 10.20 -6.33 15.37
C GLU A 200 9.69 -6.95 16.68
N LYS A 201 10.41 -7.93 17.24
CA LYS A 201 10.05 -8.68 18.45
C LYS A 201 10.10 -7.87 19.75
#